data_AF-A0A9D0W2G3-F1
#
_entry.id   AF-A0A9D0W2G3-F1
#
_cell.length_a   1.000
_cell.length_b   1.000
_cell.length_c   1.000
_cell.angle_alpha   90.00
_cell.angle_beta   90.00
_cell.angle_gamma   90.00
#
_symmetry.space_group_name_H-M   'P 1'
#
loop_
_entity.id
_entity.type
_entity.pdbx_description
1 polymer ?
#
loop_
_entity_poly.entity_id
_entity_poly.type
_entity_poly.pdbx_seq_one_letter_code
_entity_poly.pdbx_strand_id
1 'polypeptide(L)'
;MNAPTANQSLFLAAAALAGAVAVILGALGSHALGDRLDDDLLRVYHIAVDYQFWHALALLATGLWLQWRPHPALKLAGWAFLFGLIAFCGSLYVLAFSGIHL
;
A
#
# COMPACT_ATOMS: atom_id res chain seq x y z
N MET A 1 1.16 20.32 -23.01
CA MET A 1 1.27 19.27 -21.97
C MET A 1 2.25 19.79 -20.94
N ASN A 2 1.82 19.96 -19.68
CA ASN A 2 2.74 20.40 -18.62
C ASN A 2 3.66 19.22 -18.26
N ALA A 3 4.95 19.47 -18.05
CA ALA A 3 5.90 18.44 -17.63
C ALA A 3 5.44 17.78 -16.30
N PRO A 4 5.66 16.48 -16.10
CA PRO A 4 5.32 15.82 -14.85
C PRO A 4 6.03 16.49 -13.69
N THR A 5 5.29 16.81 -12.62
CA THR A 5 5.90 17.27 -11.37
C THR A 5 6.55 16.10 -10.64
N ALA A 6 7.62 16.34 -9.88
CA ALA A 6 8.31 15.28 -9.13
C ALA A 6 7.36 14.41 -8.27
N ASN A 7 6.33 15.03 -7.69
CA ASN A 7 5.33 14.32 -6.87
C ASN A 7 4.49 13.32 -7.68
N GLN A 8 4.12 13.65 -8.93
CA GLN A 8 3.31 12.75 -9.78
C GLN A 8 4.08 11.47 -10.11
N SER A 9 5.32 11.62 -10.60
CA SER A 9 6.16 10.48 -10.96
C SER A 9 6.45 9.62 -9.73
N LEU A 10 6.68 10.25 -8.57
CA LEU A 10 6.86 9.53 -7.31
C LEU A 10 5.63 8.72 -6.92
N PHE A 11 4.43 9.32 -6.93
CA PHE A 11 3.20 8.60 -6.54
C PHE A 11 2.88 7.44 -7.47
N LEU A 12 3.12 7.59 -8.77
CA LEU A 12 2.91 6.51 -9.74
C LEU A 12 3.93 5.39 -9.57
N ALA A 13 5.21 5.72 -9.33
CA ALA A 13 6.23 4.73 -9.06
C ALA A 13 5.94 3.98 -7.75
N ALA A 14 5.54 4.69 -6.69
CA ALA A 14 5.13 4.11 -5.42
C ALA A 14 3.90 3.20 -5.58
N ALA A 15 2.90 3.63 -6.35
CA ALA A 15 1.71 2.81 -6.64
C ALA A 15 2.07 1.51 -7.36
N ALA A 16 2.92 1.58 -8.40
CA ALA A 16 3.35 0.41 -9.16
C ALA A 16 4.12 -0.58 -8.29
N LEU A 17 5.08 -0.10 -7.50
CA LEU A 17 5.86 -0.94 -6.58
C LEU A 17 4.96 -1.54 -5.49
N ALA A 18 4.15 -0.72 -4.83
CA ALA A 18 3.25 -1.18 -3.77
C ALA A 18 2.24 -2.21 -4.27
N GLY A 19 1.67 -2.01 -5.47
CA GLY A 19 0.77 -2.95 -6.11
C GLY A 19 1.44 -4.27 -6.47
N ALA A 20 2.65 -4.24 -7.03
CA ALA A 20 3.43 -5.45 -7.32
C ALA A 20 3.73 -6.23 -6.05
N VAL A 21 4.18 -5.54 -4.98
CA VAL A 21 4.42 -6.17 -3.68
C VAL A 21 3.12 -6.73 -3.09
N ALA A 22 1.99 -6.03 -3.23
CA ALA A 22 0.70 -6.51 -2.72
C ALA A 22 0.28 -7.82 -3.39
N VAL A 23 0.45 -7.96 -4.70
CA VAL A 23 0.16 -9.20 -5.43
C VAL A 23 1.07 -10.34 -4.97
N ILE A 24 2.37 -10.08 -4.83
CA ILE A 24 3.34 -11.08 -4.34
C ILE A 24 2.97 -11.54 -2.93
N LEU A 25 2.72 -10.61 -2.01
CA LEU A 25 2.35 -10.92 -0.63
C LEU A 25 0.98 -11.60 -0.55
N GLY A 26 -0.01 -11.18 -1.32
CA GLY A 26 -1.32 -11.83 -1.38
C GLY A 26 -1.25 -13.29 -1.85
N ALA A 27 -0.40 -13.56 -2.85
CA ALA A 27 -0.14 -14.93 -3.30
C ALA A 27 0.56 -15.76 -2.20
N LEU A 28 1.55 -15.19 -1.51
CA LEU A 28 2.24 -15.86 -0.41
C LEU A 28 1.31 -16.15 0.78
N GLY A 29 0.46 -15.21 1.17
CA GLY A 29 -0.54 -15.39 2.22
C GLY A 29 -1.46 -16.57 1.96
N SER A 30 -2.05 -16.60 0.75
CA SER A 30 -3.04 -17.60 0.36
C SER A 30 -2.47 -19.01 0.10
N HIS A 31 -1.20 -19.12 -0.32
CA HIS A 31 -0.62 -20.41 -0.74
C HIS A 31 0.47 -20.96 0.18
N ALA A 32 1.19 -20.10 0.92
CA ALA A 32 2.38 -20.52 1.66
C ALA A 32 2.32 -20.25 3.18
N LEU A 33 1.42 -19.37 3.62
CA LEU A 33 1.43 -18.84 4.99
C LEU A 33 0.37 -19.47 5.92
N GLY A 34 -0.65 -20.13 5.37
CA GLY A 34 -1.75 -20.72 6.13
C GLY A 34 -1.33 -21.67 7.25
N ASP A 35 -0.38 -22.57 6.97
CA ASP A 35 0.10 -23.55 7.97
C ASP A 35 1.26 -23.02 8.84
N ARG A 36 1.65 -21.74 8.67
CA ARG A 36 2.87 -21.16 9.29
C ARG A 36 2.56 -20.06 10.31
N LEU A 37 1.38 -19.47 10.25
CA LEU A 37 0.94 -18.40 11.14
C LEU A 37 -0.36 -18.84 11.83
N ASP A 38 -0.52 -18.47 13.10
CA ASP A 38 -1.80 -18.61 13.79
C ASP A 38 -2.91 -17.84 13.04
N ASP A 39 -4.14 -18.35 13.09
CA ASP A 39 -5.29 -17.81 12.34
C ASP A 39 -5.49 -16.29 12.56
N ASP A 40 -5.30 -15.82 13.79
CA ASP A 40 -5.41 -14.39 14.12
C ASP A 40 -4.32 -13.54 13.46
N LEU A 41 -3.08 -14.03 13.45
CA LEU A 41 -1.96 -13.32 12.83
C LEU A 41 -2.03 -13.40 11.30
N LEU A 42 -2.52 -14.53 10.76
CA LEU A 42 -2.80 -14.68 9.33
C LEU A 42 -3.91 -13.71 8.88
N ARG A 43 -4.94 -13.51 9.70
CA ARG A 43 -5.96 -12.49 9.47
C ARG A 43 -5.37 -11.07 9.48
N VAL A 44 -4.50 -10.75 10.44
CA VAL A 44 -3.79 -9.45 10.47
C VAL A 44 -2.92 -9.27 9.21
N TYR A 45 -2.23 -10.33 8.78
CA TYR A 45 -1.45 -10.32 7.54
C TYR A 45 -2.32 -10.00 6.32
N HIS A 46 -3.47 -10.67 6.17
CA HIS A 46 -4.39 -10.39 5.05
C HIS A 46 -4.93 -8.97 5.08
N ILE A 47 -5.27 -8.44 6.25
CA ILE A 47 -5.64 -7.02 6.41
C ILE A 47 -4.50 -6.12 5.92
N ALA A 48 -3.25 -6.40 6.30
CA ALA A 48 -2.10 -5.61 5.85
C ALA A 48 -1.98 -5.59 4.30
N VAL A 49 -2.13 -6.74 3.65
CA VAL A 49 -2.07 -6.89 2.19
C VAL A 49 -3.22 -6.17 1.51
N ASP A 50 -4.44 -6.33 1.99
CA ASP A 50 -5.64 -5.70 1.42
C ASP A 50 -5.52 -4.18 1.48
N TYR A 51 -5.16 -3.63 2.64
CA TYR A 51 -4.97 -2.19 2.78
C TYR A 51 -3.79 -1.68 1.96
N GLN A 52 -2.70 -2.46 1.82
CA GLN A 52 -1.60 -2.10 0.93
C GLN A 52 -2.08 -1.98 -0.54
N PHE A 53 -2.91 -2.93 -1.00
CA PHE A 53 -3.49 -2.89 -2.34
C PHE A 53 -4.39 -1.65 -2.54
N TRP A 54 -5.24 -1.33 -1.55
CA TRP A 54 -6.07 -0.12 -1.61
C TRP A 54 -5.25 1.17 -1.61
N HIS A 55 -4.17 1.25 -0.82
CA HIS A 55 -3.26 2.40 -0.86
C HIS A 55 -2.54 2.52 -2.21
N ALA A 56 -2.14 1.40 -2.83
CA ALA A 56 -1.55 1.40 -4.16
C ALA A 56 -2.52 1.94 -5.22
N LEU A 57 -3.79 1.50 -5.19
CA LEU A 57 -4.82 2.02 -6.09
C LEU A 57 -5.11 3.51 -5.86
N ALA A 58 -5.17 3.94 -4.60
CA ALA A 58 -5.36 5.35 -4.25
C ALA A 58 -4.18 6.23 -4.71
N LEU A 59 -2.94 5.74 -4.56
CA LEU A 59 -1.74 6.41 -5.08
C LEU A 59 -1.73 6.47 -6.61
N LEU A 60 -2.16 5.40 -7.29
CA LEU A 60 -2.30 5.38 -8.75
C LEU A 60 -3.32 6.44 -9.19
N ALA A 61 -4.51 6.43 -8.60
CA ALA A 61 -5.57 7.38 -8.91
C ALA A 61 -5.15 8.83 -8.66
N THR A 62 -4.52 9.12 -7.51
CA THR A 62 -4.04 10.47 -7.20
C THR A 62 -2.90 10.92 -8.10
N GLY A 63 -1.96 10.03 -8.43
CA GLY A 63 -0.87 10.28 -9.36
C GLY A 63 -1.37 10.61 -10.77
N LEU A 64 -2.32 9.83 -11.29
CA LEU A 64 -2.94 10.08 -12.60
C LEU A 64 -3.75 11.38 -12.61
N TRP A 65 -4.56 11.62 -11.58
CA TRP A 65 -5.38 12.84 -11.51
C TRP A 65 -4.51 14.11 -11.41
N LEU A 66 -3.40 14.05 -10.67
CA LEU A 66 -2.45 15.17 -10.61
C LEU A 66 -1.89 15.53 -11.99
N GLN A 67 -1.77 14.59 -12.94
CA GLN A 67 -1.32 14.91 -14.31
C GLN A 67 -2.34 15.79 -15.07
N TRP A 68 -3.63 15.61 -14.78
CA TRP A 68 -4.71 16.32 -15.47
C TRP A 68 -5.01 17.67 -14.82
N ARG A 69 -5.13 17.69 -13.48
CA ARG A 69 -5.44 18.90 -12.70
C ARG A 69 -4.62 18.94 -11.40
N PRO A 70 -3.40 19.49 -11.44
CA PRO A 70 -2.57 19.58 -10.24
C PRO A 70 -3.25 20.49 -9.20
N HIS A 71 -3.52 19.95 -8.02
CA HIS A 71 -4.15 20.68 -6.91
C HIS A 71 -3.43 20.36 -5.59
N PRO A 72 -3.20 21.35 -4.69
CA PRO A 72 -2.52 21.11 -3.42
C PRO A 72 -3.16 20.02 -2.55
N ALA A 73 -4.50 19.97 -2.51
CA ALA A 73 -5.21 18.92 -1.77
C ALA A 73 -4.95 17.51 -2.32
N LEU A 74 -4.81 17.36 -3.64
CA LEU A 74 -4.44 16.05 -4.23
C LEU A 74 -3.00 15.67 -3.88
N LYS A 75 -2.08 16.64 -3.79
CA LYS A 75 -0.71 16.37 -3.32
C LYS A 75 -0.73 15.89 -1.86
N LEU A 76 -1.51 16.54 -1.00
CA LEU A 76 -1.68 16.14 0.38
C LEU A 76 -2.28 14.74 0.50
N ALA A 77 -3.31 14.43 -0.29
CA ALA A 77 -3.91 13.09 -0.34
C ALA A 77 -2.89 12.02 -0.77
N GLY A 78 -2.10 12.26 -1.82
CA GLY A 78 -1.05 11.34 -2.24
C GLY A 78 -0.01 11.09 -1.15
N TRP A 79 0.44 12.13 -0.44
CA TRP A 79 1.33 11.96 0.71
C TRP A 79 0.68 11.22 1.87
N ALA A 80 -0.60 11.47 2.16
CA ALA A 80 -1.34 10.76 3.20
C ALA A 80 -1.48 9.27 2.88
N PHE A 81 -1.76 8.91 1.63
CA PHE A 81 -1.80 7.50 1.21
C PHE A 81 -0.43 6.85 1.24
N LEU A 82 0.63 7.55 0.83
CA LEU A 82 1.99 7.02 0.94
C LEU A 82 2.41 6.80 2.40
N PHE A 83 2.04 7.73 3.28
CA PHE A 83 2.28 7.59 4.71
C PHE A 83 1.47 6.42 5.30
N GLY A 84 0.18 6.30 4.98
CA GLY A 84 -0.67 5.19 5.42
C GLY A 84 -0.16 3.83 4.92
N LEU A 85 0.31 3.75 3.68
CA LEU A 85 0.96 2.56 3.15
C LEU A 85 2.12 2.11 4.04
N ILE A 86 3.01 3.02 4.42
CA ILE A 86 4.21 2.68 5.20
C ILE A 86 3.87 2.47 6.67
N ALA A 87 3.21 3.44 7.31
CA ALA A 87 2.97 3.43 8.75
C ALA A 87 1.89 2.42 9.15
N PHE A 88 0.74 2.41 8.46
CA PHE A 88 -0.35 1.52 8.81
C PHE A 88 -0.07 0.10 8.33
N CYS A 89 0.12 -0.12 7.02
CA CYS A 89 0.33 -1.47 6.50
C CYS A 89 1.64 -2.07 7.02
N GLY A 90 2.72 -1.28 7.11
CA GLY A 90 3.97 -1.70 7.72
C GLY A 90 3.81 -2.16 9.18
N SER A 91 3.05 -1.44 10.00
CA SER A 91 2.80 -1.85 11.39
C SER A 91 2.03 -3.18 11.49
N LEU A 92 1.07 -3.42 10.59
CA LEU A 92 0.33 -4.68 10.57
C LEU A 92 1.20 -5.85 10.12
N TYR A 93 2.11 -5.67 9.16
CA TYR A 93 3.08 -6.71 8.83
C TYR A 93 4.01 -7.02 10.00
N VAL A 94 4.51 -5.99 10.69
CA VAL A 94 5.33 -6.19 11.90
C VAL A 94 4.54 -6.96 12.95
N LEU A 95 3.28 -6.60 13.20
CA LEU A 95 2.41 -7.30 14.14
C LEU A 95 2.24 -8.77 13.75
N ALA A 96 1.88 -9.04 12.48
CA ALA A 96 1.68 -10.40 11.96
C ALA A 96 2.91 -11.30 12.13
N PHE A 97 4.12 -10.75 11.97
CA PHE A 97 5.36 -11.51 12.10
C PHE A 97 6.01 -11.46 13.49
N SER A 98 5.54 -10.58 14.38
CA SER A 98 6.07 -10.46 15.75
C SER A 98 5.60 -11.57 16.69
N GLY A 99 4.52 -12.27 16.35
CA GLY A 99 3.88 -13.24 17.24
C GLY A 99 3.13 -12.61 18.41
N ILE A 100 2.94 -11.28 18.41
CA ILE A 100 2.20 -10.58 19.48
C ILE A 100 0.70 -10.73 19.21
N HIS A 101 0.01 -11.40 20.14
CA HIS A 101 -1.45 -11.44 20.20
C HIS A 101 -1.96 -10.26 21.05
N LEU A 102 -2.96 -9.55 20.54
CA LEU A 102 -3.64 -8.44 21.22
C LEU A 102 -4.94 -8.89 21.87
#